data_AF-A0A6J6BBC8-F1
#
_entry.id   AF-A0A6J6BBC8-F1
#
_cell.length_a   1.000
_cell.length_b   1.000
_cell.length_c   1.000
_cell.angle_alpha   90.00
_cell.angle_beta   90.00
_cell.angle_gamma   90.00
#
_symmetry.space_group_name_H-M   'P 1'
#
loop_
_entity.id
_entity.type
_entity.pdbx_description
1 polymer ?
#
loop_
_entity_poly.entity_id
_entity_poly.type
_entity_poly.pdbx_seq_one_letter_code
_entity_poly.pdbx_strand_id
1 'polypeptide(L)'
;MTELRWYNKAPVIFLEGIDDRDKAESLIKAILLVHADTTILPNESDAWYDHQLVGLKVYRDGKEAGEVIRVDHMPSQDMLIVKSGETEILVPFVKAIVPEVDIKAGKVIVTPPLGLFEEIEE
;
A
#
# COMPACT_ATOMS: atom_id res chain seq x y z
N MET A 1 7.46 24.39 -5.68
CA MET A 1 8.61 23.64 -6.23
C MET A 1 9.02 24.34 -7.51
N THR A 2 10.28 24.76 -7.61
CA THR A 2 10.81 25.45 -8.80
C THR A 2 11.41 24.46 -9.78
N GLU A 3 12.11 23.43 -9.29
CA GLU A 3 12.80 22.48 -10.16
C GLU A 3 13.09 21.13 -9.47
N LEU A 4 13.18 20.04 -10.24
CA LEU A 4 13.70 18.74 -9.81
C LEU A 4 14.82 18.31 -10.77
N ARG A 5 15.99 18.00 -10.22
CA ARG A 5 17.15 17.51 -10.98
C ARG A 5 17.73 16.26 -10.35
N TRP A 6 18.43 15.46 -11.16
CA TRP A 6 19.15 14.28 -10.69
C TRP A 6 20.65 14.57 -10.59
N TYR A 7 21.22 14.35 -9.41
CA TYR A 7 22.67 14.45 -9.18
C TYR A 7 23.16 13.16 -8.52
N ASN A 8 24.17 12.50 -9.10
CA ASN A 8 24.75 11.27 -8.55
C ASN A 8 23.71 10.19 -8.21
N LYS A 9 22.66 10.04 -9.04
CA LYS A 9 21.51 9.14 -8.82
C LYS A 9 20.59 9.50 -7.65
N ALA A 10 20.76 10.66 -7.02
CA ALA A 10 19.84 11.19 -6.03
C ALA A 10 18.96 12.30 -6.66
N PRO A 11 17.64 12.29 -6.42
CA PRO A 11 16.78 13.40 -6.79
C PRO A 11 17.05 14.59 -5.86
N VAL A 12 17.18 15.78 -6.43
CA VAL A 12 17.39 17.05 -5.72
C VAL A 12 16.28 18.02 -6.13
N ILE A 13 15.54 18.51 -5.14
CA ILE A 13 14.40 19.41 -5.33
C ILE A 13 14.84 20.83 -4.98
N PHE A 14 14.51 21.79 -5.84
CA PHE A 14 14.65 23.21 -5.58
C PHE A 14 13.30 23.75 -5.14
N LEU A 15 13.28 24.34 -3.94
CA LEU A 15 12.09 24.90 -3.32
C LEU A 15 12.11 26.42 -3.46
N GLU A 16 10.94 27.00 -3.67
CA GLU A 16 10.80 28.45 -3.72
C GLU A 16 11.16 29.05 -2.35
N GLY A 17 11.99 30.09 -2.35
CA GLY A 17 12.49 30.73 -1.12
C GLY A 17 13.70 30.04 -0.46
N ILE A 18 14.14 28.89 -0.96
CA ILE A 18 15.34 28.16 -0.49
C ILE A 18 16.42 28.24 -1.57
N ASP A 19 17.16 29.33 -1.57
CA ASP A 19 18.13 29.71 -2.59
C ASP A 19 19.60 29.63 -2.13
N ASP A 20 19.83 29.29 -0.86
CA ASP A 20 21.16 29.15 -0.27
C ASP A 20 21.31 27.87 0.56
N ARG A 21 22.57 27.57 0.89
CA ARG A 21 22.95 26.38 1.65
C ARG A 21 22.37 26.38 3.07
N ASP A 22 22.39 27.51 3.76
CA ASP A 22 21.99 27.61 5.16
C ASP A 22 20.48 27.34 5.32
N LYS A 23 19.66 27.89 4.40
CA LYS A 23 18.22 27.61 4.32
C LYS A 23 17.94 26.16 3.97
N ALA A 24 18.70 25.57 3.06
CA ALA A 24 18.55 24.14 2.73
C ALA A 24 18.91 23.24 3.91
N GLU A 25 19.97 23.57 4.66
CA GLU A 25 20.38 22.83 5.86
C GLU A 25 19.29 22.87 6.95
N SER A 26 18.52 23.96 7.06
CA SER A 26 17.40 24.06 8.01
C SER A 26 16.27 23.05 7.77
N LEU A 27 16.19 22.48 6.55
CA LEU A 27 15.18 21.50 6.16
C LEU A 27 15.67 20.05 6.29
N ILE A 28 16.90 19.82 6.75
CA ILE A 28 17.39 18.46 7.01
C ILE A 28 16.48 17.80 8.05
N LYS A 29 15.96 16.61 7.72
CA LYS A 29 14.98 15.83 8.49
C LYS A 29 13.58 16.46 8.60
N ALA A 30 13.29 17.52 7.85
CA ALA A 30 11.92 18.00 7.73
C ALA A 30 11.03 16.93 7.09
N ILE A 31 9.77 16.88 7.52
CA ILE A 31 8.76 15.99 6.94
C ILE A 31 8.11 16.72 5.78
N LEU A 32 8.22 16.16 4.57
CA LEU A 32 7.52 16.65 3.39
C LEU A 32 6.15 15.98 3.31
N LEU A 33 5.09 16.77 3.46
CA LEU A 33 3.71 16.31 3.31
C LEU A 33 3.12 16.90 2.03
N VAL A 34 2.31 16.10 1.35
CA VAL A 34 1.48 16.55 0.22
C VAL A 34 0.02 16.36 0.58
N HIS A 35 -0.83 17.32 0.21
CA HIS A 35 -2.28 17.10 0.27
C HIS A 35 -2.66 16.24 -0.94
N ALA A 36 -2.87 14.96 -0.70
CA ALA A 36 -3.46 14.05 -1.67
C ALA A 36 -4.96 13.98 -1.42
N ASP A 37 -5.76 14.17 -2.47
CA ASP A 37 -7.19 13.88 -2.41
C ASP A 37 -7.37 12.36 -2.47
N THR A 38 -7.77 11.77 -1.34
CA THR A 38 -7.96 10.31 -1.20
C THR A 38 -9.13 9.78 -2.02
N THR A 39 -9.96 10.65 -2.61
CA THR A 39 -11.04 10.25 -3.52
C THR A 39 -10.54 9.98 -4.94
N ILE A 40 -9.32 10.41 -5.29
CA ILE A 40 -8.74 10.18 -6.60
C ILE A 40 -8.15 8.76 -6.64
N LEU A 41 -8.76 7.90 -7.46
CA LEU A 41 -8.26 6.56 -7.73
C LEU A 41 -7.11 6.60 -8.74
N PRO A 42 -6.16 5.64 -8.70
CA PRO A 42 -5.18 5.47 -9.76
C PRO A 42 -5.85 5.32 -11.13
N ASN A 43 -5.18 5.80 -12.19
CA ASN A 43 -5.68 5.67 -13.57
C ASN A 43 -5.58 4.23 -14.10
N GLU A 44 -4.79 3.39 -13.45
CA GLU A 44 -4.58 1.99 -13.80
C GLU A 44 -5.55 1.10 -13.01
N SER A 45 -6.17 0.13 -13.69
CA SER A 45 -7.21 -0.72 -13.09
C SER A 45 -6.69 -1.71 -12.05
N ASP A 46 -5.40 -2.06 -12.10
CA ASP A 46 -4.73 -3.01 -11.21
C ASP A 46 -3.70 -2.29 -10.31
N ALA A 47 -3.93 -1.01 -9.99
CA ALA A 47 -3.09 -0.22 -9.10
C ALA A 47 -3.93 0.43 -8.00
N TRP A 48 -3.45 0.36 -6.77
CA TRP A 48 -4.12 0.92 -5.59
C TRP A 48 -3.09 1.56 -4.68
N TYR A 49 -3.51 2.57 -3.94
CA TYR A 49 -2.70 3.09 -2.83
C TYR A 49 -2.96 2.27 -1.57
N ASP A 50 -1.95 2.11 -0.71
CA ASP A 50 -2.06 1.36 0.54
C ASP A 50 -3.23 1.82 1.41
N HIS A 51 -3.44 3.14 1.51
CA HIS A 51 -4.52 3.72 2.30
C HIS A 51 -5.93 3.38 1.76
N GLN A 52 -6.03 2.95 0.50
CA GLN A 52 -7.28 2.46 -0.09
C GLN A 52 -7.50 0.98 0.21
N LEU A 53 -6.42 0.23 0.47
CA LEU A 53 -6.46 -1.20 0.76
C LEU A 53 -6.66 -1.49 2.25
N VAL A 54 -6.09 -0.67 3.12
CA VAL A 54 -6.25 -0.81 4.58
C VAL A 54 -7.70 -0.54 4.97
N GLY A 55 -8.26 -1.44 5.79
CA GLY A 55 -9.66 -1.43 6.22
C GLY A 55 -10.61 -2.20 5.32
N LEU A 56 -10.16 -2.71 4.17
CA LEU A 56 -11.02 -3.53 3.31
C LEU A 56 -11.29 -4.90 3.95
N LYS A 57 -12.53 -5.36 3.82
CA LYS A 57 -12.97 -6.68 4.26
C LYS A 57 -12.54 -7.75 3.27
N VAL A 58 -11.86 -8.78 3.77
CA VAL A 58 -11.35 -9.89 2.97
C VAL A 58 -12.39 -10.99 2.93
N TYR A 59 -12.75 -11.45 1.74
CA TYR A 59 -13.70 -12.53 1.52
C TYR A 59 -13.06 -13.71 0.81
N ARG A 60 -13.30 -14.91 1.33
CA ARG A 60 -12.95 -16.19 0.70
C ARG A 60 -14.22 -17.01 0.53
N ASP A 61 -14.49 -17.47 -0.69
CA ASP A 61 -15.66 -18.29 -1.01
C ASP A 61 -16.99 -17.70 -0.49
N GLY A 62 -17.11 -16.36 -0.55
CA GLY A 62 -18.29 -15.62 -0.09
C GLY A 62 -18.39 -15.41 1.42
N LYS A 63 -17.44 -15.88 2.22
CA LYS A 63 -17.38 -15.68 3.68
C LYS A 63 -16.30 -14.65 4.04
N GLU A 64 -16.58 -13.81 5.03
CA GLU A 64 -15.59 -12.88 5.57
C GLU A 64 -14.49 -13.68 6.27
N ALA A 65 -13.26 -13.50 5.80
CA ALA A 65 -12.05 -14.16 6.30
C ALA A 65 -11.23 -13.23 7.21
N GLY A 66 -11.44 -11.92 7.13
CA GLY A 66 -10.74 -10.93 7.95
C GLY A 66 -10.78 -9.52 7.38
N GLU A 67 -9.83 -8.70 7.80
CA GLU A 67 -9.69 -7.31 7.37
C GLU A 67 -8.23 -6.98 7.11
N VAL A 68 -7.96 -6.21 6.05
CA VAL A 68 -6.60 -5.74 5.74
C VAL A 68 -6.19 -4.67 6.74
N ILE A 69 -5.11 -4.89 7.48
CA ILE A 69 -4.62 -3.93 8.50
C ILE A 69 -3.41 -3.12 8.06
N ARG A 70 -2.62 -3.63 7.11
CA ARG A 70 -1.50 -2.93 6.47
C ARG A 70 -1.08 -3.65 5.18
N VAL A 71 -0.25 -2.96 4.39
CA VAL A 71 0.44 -3.50 3.23
C VAL A 71 1.93 -3.51 3.55
N ASP A 72 2.57 -4.67 3.43
CA ASP A 72 4.02 -4.80 3.62
C ASP A 72 4.69 -5.01 2.25
N HIS A 73 5.60 -4.10 1.88
CA HIS A 73 6.35 -4.19 0.62
C HIS A 73 7.57 -5.10 0.77
N MET A 74 7.48 -6.34 0.28
CA MET A 74 8.61 -7.28 0.30
C MET A 74 9.40 -7.23 -1.02
N PRO A 75 10.69 -7.63 -1.04
CA PRO A 75 11.52 -7.52 -2.24
C PRO A 75 10.98 -8.23 -3.50
N SER A 76 10.14 -9.25 -3.34
CA SER A 76 9.58 -10.04 -4.45
C SER A 76 8.17 -9.64 -4.85
N GLN A 77 7.34 -9.23 -3.88
CA GLN A 77 5.94 -8.86 -4.08
C GLN A 77 5.39 -8.19 -2.82
N ASP A 78 4.31 -7.45 -2.95
CA ASP A 78 3.62 -6.87 -1.80
C ASP A 78 2.78 -7.94 -1.07
N MET A 79 2.60 -7.74 0.23
CA MET A 79 1.83 -8.62 1.11
C MET A 79 0.69 -7.82 1.76
N LEU A 80 -0.54 -8.29 1.59
CA LEU A 80 -1.66 -7.83 2.41
C LEU A 80 -1.60 -8.54 3.75
N ILE A 81 -1.54 -7.77 4.82
CA ILE A 81 -1.63 -8.33 6.17
C ILE A 81 -3.09 -8.32 6.58
N VAL A 82 -3.65 -9.51 6.70
CA VAL A 82 -5.07 -9.72 7.01
C VAL A 82 -5.19 -10.16 8.45
N LYS A 83 -5.93 -9.38 9.24
CA LYS A 83 -6.30 -9.78 10.60
C LYS A 83 -7.51 -10.72 10.52
N SER A 84 -7.31 -11.97 10.94
CA SER A 84 -8.36 -12.99 11.05
C SER A 84 -8.48 -13.41 12.51
N GLY A 85 -9.50 -12.92 13.21
CA GLY A 85 -9.63 -13.05 14.66
C GLY A 85 -8.43 -12.45 15.39
N GLU A 86 -7.69 -13.27 16.14
CA GLU A 86 -6.48 -12.88 16.88
C GLU A 86 -5.18 -13.11 16.09
N THR A 87 -5.26 -13.58 14.84
CA THR A 87 -4.09 -13.93 14.03
C THR A 87 -3.89 -12.96 12.87
N GLU A 88 -2.63 -12.77 12.47
CA GLU A 88 -2.25 -12.05 11.25
C GLU A 88 -1.85 -13.05 10.18
N ILE A 89 -2.42 -12.92 8.99
CA ILE A 89 -2.21 -13.79 7.85
C ILE A 89 -1.61 -12.96 6.72
N LEU A 90 -0.49 -13.44 6.19
CA LEU A 90 0.23 -12.78 5.11
C LEU A 90 -0.30 -13.29 3.78
N VAL A 91 -1.03 -12.46 3.05
CA VAL A 91 -1.62 -12.81 1.75
C VAL A 91 -0.81 -12.13 0.63
N PRO A 92 -0.15 -12.90 -0.25
CA PRO A 92 0.53 -12.31 -1.40
C PRO A 92 -0.41 -11.49 -2.28
N PHE A 93 -0.06 -10.23 -2.53
CA PHE A 93 -0.88 -9.33 -3.32
C PHE A 93 -0.62 -9.51 -4.82
N VAL A 94 -1.00 -10.68 -5.32
CA VAL A 94 -0.88 -11.07 -6.72
C VAL A 94 -2.23 -11.52 -7.26
N LYS A 95 -2.48 -11.27 -8.55
CA LYS A 95 -3.78 -11.57 -9.21
C LYS A 95 -4.26 -13.01 -9.06
N ALA A 96 -3.33 -13.96 -8.91
CA ALA A 96 -3.65 -15.38 -8.70
C ALA A 96 -4.28 -15.66 -7.33
N ILE A 97 -3.97 -14.85 -6.31
CA ILE A 97 -4.47 -15.00 -4.94
C ILE A 97 -5.51 -13.93 -4.62
N VAL A 98 -5.37 -12.72 -5.17
CA VAL A 98 -6.26 -11.58 -4.98
C VAL A 98 -6.82 -11.17 -6.34
N PRO A 99 -7.82 -11.90 -6.88
CA PRO A 99 -8.35 -11.64 -8.22
C PRO A 99 -9.17 -10.35 -8.32
N GLU A 100 -9.74 -9.86 -7.21
CA GLU A 100 -10.66 -8.72 -7.21
C GLU A 100 -10.51 -7.83 -5.98
N VAL A 101 -10.48 -6.52 -6.21
CA VAL A 101 -10.46 -5.47 -5.20
C VAL A 101 -11.54 -4.46 -5.54
N ASP A 102 -12.53 -4.32 -4.67
CA ASP A 102 -13.61 -3.33 -4.80
C ASP A 102 -13.51 -2.30 -3.67
N ILE A 103 -12.87 -1.17 -3.99
CA ILE A 103 -12.70 -0.04 -3.08
C ILE A 103 -14.05 0.58 -2.69
N LYS A 104 -15.03 0.58 -3.60
CA LYS A 104 -16.34 1.19 -3.33
C LYS A 104 -17.18 0.34 -2.39
N ALA A 105 -17.15 -0.98 -2.57
CA ALA A 105 -17.83 -1.92 -1.69
C ALA A 105 -17.06 -2.16 -0.37
N GLY A 106 -15.78 -1.75 -0.30
CA GLY A 106 -14.93 -1.98 0.86
C GLY A 106 -14.45 -3.43 0.96
N LYS A 107 -14.21 -4.12 -0.17
CA LYS A 107 -14.00 -5.56 -0.22
C LYS A 107 -12.78 -5.98 -1.03
N VAL A 108 -12.17 -7.09 -0.63
CA VAL A 108 -11.15 -7.82 -1.36
C VAL A 108 -11.58 -9.28 -1.44
N ILE A 109 -11.55 -9.88 -2.64
CA ILE A 109 -11.82 -11.31 -2.82
C ILE A 109 -10.48 -12.03 -2.90
N VAL A 110 -10.33 -13.12 -2.16
CA VAL A 110 -9.13 -13.95 -2.16
C VAL A 110 -9.44 -15.40 -2.52
N THR A 111 -8.55 -16.00 -3.32
CA THR A 111 -8.57 -17.41 -3.73
C THR A 111 -7.23 -18.08 -3.39
N PRO A 112 -6.84 -18.12 -2.11
CA PRO A 112 -5.56 -18.66 -1.70
C PRO A 112 -5.52 -20.19 -1.79
N PRO A 113 -4.32 -20.79 -1.86
CA PRO A 113 -4.18 -22.23 -1.64
C PRO A 113 -4.66 -22.63 -0.23
N LEU A 114 -5.02 -23.90 -0.06
CA LEU A 114 -5.30 -24.49 1.25
C LEU A 114 -4.12 -24.25 2.20
N GLY A 115 -4.42 -24.10 3.49
CA GLY A 115 -3.38 -23.89 4.51
C GLY A 115 -3.05 -22.43 4.81
N LEU A 116 -3.50 -21.48 3.97
CA LEU A 116 -3.20 -20.06 4.22
C LEU A 116 -4.07 -19.45 5.32
N PHE A 117 -5.36 -19.83 5.37
CA PHE A 117 -6.33 -19.34 6.36
C PHE A 117 -6.80 -20.41 7.35
N GLU A 118 -6.44 -21.66 7.11
CA GLU A 118 -6.96 -22.82 7.84
C GLU A 118 -5.78 -23.74 8.17
N GLU A 119 -5.81 -24.42 9.31
CA GLU A 119 -4.90 -25.52 9.56
C GLU A 119 -5.35 -26.73 8.72
N ILE A 120 -4.43 -27.34 7.98
CA ILE A 120 -4.68 -28.59 7.25
C ILE A 120 -4.38 -29.74 8.23
N GLU A 121 -5.37 -30.57 8.54
CA GLU A 121 -5.11 -31.86 9.19
C GLU A 121 -4.38 -32.78 8.19
N GLU A 122 -3.22 -33.32 8.60
CA GLU A 122 -2.39 -34.25 7.79
C GLU A 122 -3.11 -35.57 7.45
#